data_AF-A0A1Z8PDG8-F1
#
_entry.id   AF-A0A1Z8PDG8-F1
#
_cell.length_a   1.000
_cell.length_b   1.000
_cell.length_c   1.000
_cell.angle_alpha   90.00
_cell.angle_beta   90.00
_cell.angle_gamma   90.00
#
_symmetry.space_group_name_H-M   'P 1'
#
loop_
_entity.id
_entity.type
_entity.pdbx_description
1 polymer ?
#
loop_
_entity_poly.entity_id
_entity_poly.type
_entity_poly.pdbx_seq_one_letter_code
_entity_poly.pdbx_strand_id
1 'polypeptide(L)'
;MLMGPSAIVGALYVLLGISSVRRIKPLNNVSFRRWFEGRNGSENTNLADEEVMAICPHCSSILAVIPSLLSEEDKCPECDGRLVL
;
A
#
# COMPACT_ATOMS: atom_id res chain seq x y z
N MET A 1 -48.64 -12.98 -3.99
CA MET A 1 -47.75 -13.32 -5.12
C MET A 1 -46.33 -13.45 -4.59
N LEU A 2 -45.92 -14.65 -4.18
CA LEU A 2 -44.53 -14.94 -3.83
C LEU A 2 -43.73 -15.03 -5.13
N MET A 3 -42.72 -14.18 -5.30
CA MET A 3 -41.79 -14.27 -6.42
C MET A 3 -41.13 -15.66 -6.41
N GLY A 4 -41.28 -16.43 -7.49
CA GLY A 4 -40.72 -17.78 -7.59
C GLY A 4 -39.19 -17.79 -7.49
N PRO A 5 -38.58 -18.97 -7.20
CA PRO A 5 -37.13 -19.09 -6.98
C PRO A 5 -36.28 -18.53 -8.13
N SER A 6 -36.75 -18.65 -9.37
CA SER A 6 -36.09 -18.12 -10.56
C SER A 6 -35.98 -16.58 -10.55
N ALA A 7 -36.98 -15.89 -9.99
CA ALA A 7 -36.96 -14.42 -9.88
C ALA A 7 -35.95 -13.95 -8.82
N ILE A 8 -35.78 -14.72 -7.74
CA ILE A 8 -34.77 -14.45 -6.72
C ILE A 8 -33.37 -14.62 -7.30
N VAL A 9 -33.13 -15.72 -8.01
CA VAL A 9 -31.84 -15.98 -8.68
C VAL A 9 -31.50 -14.88 -9.69
N GLY A 10 -32.48 -14.45 -10.49
CA GLY A 10 -32.31 -13.32 -11.41
C GLY A 10 -31.93 -12.02 -10.69
N ALA A 11 -32.61 -11.69 -9.59
CA ALA A 11 -32.30 -10.50 -8.80
C ALA A 11 -30.89 -10.56 -8.20
N LEU A 12 -30.45 -11.74 -7.72
CA LEU A 12 -29.11 -11.95 -7.17
C LEU A 12 -28.03 -11.73 -8.24
N TYR A 13 -28.21 -12.24 -9.46
CA TYR A 13 -27.26 -12.01 -10.55
C TYR A 13 -27.15 -10.53 -10.93
N VAL A 14 -28.27 -9.81 -10.97
CA VAL A 14 -28.27 -8.36 -11.24
C VAL A 14 -27.51 -7.61 -10.15
N LEU A 15 -27.76 -7.93 -8.87
CA LEU A 15 -27.05 -7.31 -7.74
C LEU A 15 -25.55 -7.62 -7.77
N LEU A 16 -25.16 -8.84 -8.14
CA LEU A 16 -23.76 -9.25 -8.25
C LEU A 16 -23.05 -8.50 -9.38
N GLY A 17 -23.72 -8.31 -10.52
CA GLY A 17 -23.23 -7.48 -11.63
C GLY A 17 -23.01 -6.03 -11.20
N ILE A 18 -24.01 -5.40 -10.55
CA ILE A 18 -23.92 -4.02 -10.06
C ILE A 18 -22.79 -3.87 -9.03
N SER A 19 -22.69 -4.80 -8.09
CA SER A 19 -21.64 -4.80 -7.06
C SER A 19 -20.24 -4.91 -7.68
N SER A 20 -20.07 -5.79 -8.66
CA SER A 20 -18.81 -5.98 -9.38
C SER A 20 -18.41 -4.70 -10.13
N VAL A 21 -19.34 -4.07 -10.86
CA VAL A 21 -19.07 -2.83 -11.60
C VAL A 21 -18.69 -1.67 -10.65
N ARG A 22 -19.32 -1.58 -9.47
CA ARG A 22 -18.95 -0.56 -8.45
C ARG A 22 -17.52 -0.74 -7.94
N ARG A 23 -17.03 -1.98 -7.86
CA ARG A 23 -15.65 -2.28 -7.43
C ARG A 23 -14.59 -1.98 -8.50
N ILE A 24 -14.97 -1.78 -9.75
CA ILE A 24 -14.03 -1.40 -10.83
C ILE A 24 -13.55 0.04 -10.68
N LYS A 25 -14.38 0.94 -10.14
CA LYS A 25 -14.02 2.37 -10.01
C LYS A 25 -12.80 2.60 -9.10
N PRO A 26 -12.68 1.98 -7.91
CA PRO A 26 -11.45 2.02 -7.11
C PRO A 26 -10.21 1.46 -7.83
N LEU A 27 -10.37 0.40 -8.62
CA LEU A 27 -9.27 -0.22 -9.37
C LEU A 27 -8.75 0.68 -10.50
N ASN A 28 -9.59 1.55 -11.04
CA ASN A 28 -9.20 2.54 -12.04
C ASN A 28 -8.60 3.82 -11.43
N ASN A 29 -8.44 3.89 -10.10
CA ASN A 29 -7.74 5.00 -9.48
C ASN A 29 -6.25 4.92 -9.83
N VAL A 30 -5.69 6.05 -10.28
CA VAL A 30 -4.29 6.12 -10.72
C VAL A 30 -3.32 5.77 -9.59
N SER A 31 -3.66 6.06 -8.33
CA SER A 31 -2.87 5.68 -7.16
C SER A 31 -2.89 4.17 -6.92
N PHE A 32 -4.07 3.52 -7.06
CA PHE A 32 -4.18 2.06 -6.97
C PHE A 32 -3.37 1.38 -8.07
N ARG A 33 -3.43 1.90 -9.30
CA ARG A 33 -2.70 1.34 -10.44
C ARG A 33 -1.18 1.48 -10.28
N ARG A 34 -0.69 2.63 -9.80
CA ARG A 34 0.74 2.84 -9.51
C ARG A 34 1.27 1.89 -8.43
N TRP A 35 0.52 1.69 -7.35
CA TRP A 35 0.86 0.72 -6.31
C TRP A 35 0.82 -0.73 -6.85
N PHE A 36 -0.22 -1.08 -7.61
CA PHE A 36 -0.40 -2.43 -8.17
C PHE A 36 0.66 -2.79 -9.21
N GLU A 37 1.08 -1.84 -10.05
CA GLU A 37 2.16 -1.99 -11.02
C GLU A 37 3.54 -2.15 -10.35
N GLY A 38 3.62 -2.17 -9.01
CA GLY A 38 4.88 -2.18 -8.27
C GLY A 38 5.70 -0.91 -8.48
N ARG A 39 5.10 0.10 -9.11
CA ARG A 39 5.67 1.44 -9.27
C ARG A 39 5.41 2.22 -7.98
N ASN A 40 5.94 1.65 -6.90
CA ASN A 40 6.15 2.32 -5.64
C ASN A 40 6.94 3.59 -5.94
N GLY A 41 6.27 4.74 -5.95
CA GLY A 41 6.77 6.08 -5.58
C GLY A 41 8.27 6.40 -5.64
N SER A 42 9.03 5.84 -6.57
CA SER A 42 10.44 6.13 -6.83
C SER A 42 10.55 7.23 -7.89
N GLU A 43 9.50 8.02 -8.09
CA GLU A 43 9.52 9.10 -9.06
C GLU A 43 10.04 10.41 -8.48
N ASN A 44 10.36 10.49 -7.17
CA ASN A 44 11.00 11.67 -6.55
C ASN A 44 11.81 11.40 -5.27
N THR A 45 12.32 10.18 -5.06
CA THR A 45 13.34 9.98 -4.04
C THR A 45 14.61 9.61 -4.78
N ASN A 46 15.55 10.56 -4.89
CA ASN A 46 16.93 10.29 -5.30
C ASN A 46 17.56 9.43 -4.19
N LEU A 47 17.13 8.17 -4.08
CA LEU A 47 17.86 7.18 -3.30
C LEU A 47 19.08 6.82 -4.15
N ALA A 48 20.26 7.00 -3.56
CA ALA A 48 21.50 6.50 -4.14
C ALA A 48 21.45 4.97 -4.24
N ASP A 49 22.39 4.40 -5.00
CA ASP A 49 22.53 2.95 -5.10
C ASP A 49 22.58 2.32 -3.68
N GLU A 50 21.79 1.27 -3.45
CA GLU A 50 21.64 0.55 -2.17
C GLU A 50 20.88 1.26 -1.03
N GLU A 51 20.41 2.50 -1.22
CA GLU A 51 19.52 3.13 -0.24
C GLU A 51 18.10 2.57 -0.33
N VAL A 52 17.45 2.42 0.83
CA VAL A 52 16.05 2.03 0.97
C VAL A 52 15.34 2.96 1.95
N MET A 53 14.05 3.20 1.74
CA MET A 53 13.23 3.92 2.71
C MET A 53 12.91 3.03 3.91
N ALA A 54 13.24 3.50 5.11
CA ALA A 54 12.91 2.88 6.38
C ALA A 54 12.14 3.85 7.29
N ILE A 55 11.44 3.30 8.27
CA ILE A 55 10.70 4.05 9.29
C ILE A 55 11.36 3.79 10.64
N CYS A 56 11.68 4.85 11.38
CA CYS A 56 12.24 4.72 12.72
C CYS A 56 11.23 4.07 13.69
N PRO A 57 11.60 3.03 14.45
CA PRO A 57 10.69 2.31 15.35
C PRO A 57 10.22 3.15 16.55
N HIS A 58 10.93 4.24 16.88
CA HIS A 58 10.63 5.08 18.04
C HIS A 58 9.73 6.28 17.75
N CYS A 59 9.92 6.98 16.62
CA CYS A 59 9.22 8.23 16.31
C CYS A 59 8.44 8.22 14.99
N SER A 60 8.49 7.12 14.24
CA SER A 60 7.87 7.00 12.90
C SER A 60 8.38 8.01 11.86
N SER A 61 9.56 8.60 12.06
CA SER A 61 10.23 9.42 11.05
C SER A 61 10.66 8.55 9.85
N ILE A 62 10.56 9.10 8.64
CA ILE A 62 10.94 8.43 7.37
C ILE A 62 12.41 8.77 7.07
N LEU A 63 13.23 7.74 6.85
CA LEU A 63 14.66 7.88 6.57
C LEU A 63 15.03 7.09 5.31
N ALA A 64 16.04 7.58 4.57
CA ALA A 64 16.77 6.77 3.61
C ALA A 64 17.97 6.13 4.33
N VAL A 65 18.08 4.80 4.27
CA VAL A 65 19.15 4.04 4.94
C VAL A 65 19.74 3.02 3.97
N ILE A 66 21.02 2.69 4.15
CA ILE A 66 21.67 1.58 3.44
C ILE A 66 21.74 0.40 4.43
N PRO A 67 20.91 -0.66 4.30
CA PRO A 67 20.81 -1.70 5.32
C PRO A 67 22.13 -2.45 5.58
N SER A 68 23.00 -2.54 4.57
CA SER A 68 24.31 -3.19 4.67
C SER A 68 25.32 -2.39 5.50
N LEU A 69 25.09 -1.08 5.71
CA LEU A 69 25.95 -0.20 6.50
C LEU A 69 25.38 0.09 7.90
N LEU A 70 24.19 -0.44 8.23
CA LEU A 70 23.51 -0.17 9.49
C LEU A 70 24.09 -1.04 10.62
N SER A 71 24.38 -0.41 11.76
CA SER A 71 24.97 -1.00 12.96
C SER A 71 24.09 -0.78 14.19
N GLU A 72 24.36 -1.51 15.28
CA GLU A 72 23.65 -1.36 16.57
C GLU A 72 23.87 0.02 17.23
N GLU A 73 24.89 0.74 16.78
CA GLU A 73 25.26 2.08 17.27
C GLU A 73 24.49 3.18 16.55
N ASP A 74 23.85 2.89 15.41
CA ASP A 74 23.17 3.89 14.60
C ASP A 74 21.88 4.39 15.25
N LYS A 75 21.76 5.71 15.30
CA LYS A 75 20.67 6.41 15.95
C LYS A 75 19.87 7.27 14.99
N CYS A 76 18.58 7.39 15.28
CA CYS A 76 17.70 8.28 14.56
C CYS A 76 18.04 9.75 14.87
N PRO A 77 18.30 10.62 13.86
CA PRO A 77 18.59 12.03 14.07
C PRO A 77 17.41 12.83 14.65
N GLU A 78 16.18 12.31 14.55
CA GLU A 78 14.97 12.99 15.04
C GLU A 78 14.69 12.69 16.53
N CYS A 79 15.04 11.50 17.02
CA CYS A 79 14.66 11.07 18.38
C CYS A 79 15.78 10.42 19.20
N ASP A 80 16.99 10.30 18.65
CA ASP A 80 18.14 9.60 19.25
C ASP A 80 17.89 8.12 19.61
N GLY A 81 16.79 7.54 19.14
CA GLY A 81 16.47 6.13 19.31
C GLY A 81 17.32 5.24 18.42
N ARG A 82 17.60 4.01 18.86
CA ARG A 82 18.37 3.04 18.06
C ARG A 82 17.58 2.60 16.83
N LEU A 83 18.24 2.53 15.68
CA LEU A 83 17.63 2.06 14.43
C LEU A 83 17.63 0.53 14.33
N VAL A 84 18.59 -0.13 14.97
CA VAL A 84 18.71 -1.59 15.09
C VAL A 84 18.40 -1.99 16.54
N LEU A 85 17.50 -2.95 16.71
CA LEU A 85 17.02 -3.46 18.00
C LEU A 85 17.69 -4.79 18.36
#